data_AF-A0A2G2N6K0-F1
#
_entry.id   AF-A0A2G2N6K0-F1
#
_cell.length_a   1.000
_cell.length_b   1.000
_cell.length_c   1.000
_cell.angle_alpha   90.00
_cell.angle_beta   90.00
_cell.angle_gamma   90.00
#
_symmetry.space_group_name_H-M   'P 1'
#
loop_
_entity.id
_entity.type
_entity.pdbx_description
1 polymer ?
#
loop_
_entity_poly.entity_id
_entity_poly.type
_entity_poly.pdbx_seq_one_letter_code
_entity_poly.pdbx_strand_id
1 'polypeptide(L)' 'MGLIYDAIVDEACNVHVVMTLSTQGCPLHQMIKQWVGEAVEKLEGVGSVEVEVVWEPAWNISMADENVKKALGGR' A
#
# COMPACT_ATOMS: atom_id res chain seq x y z
N MET A 1 -3.02 2.10 8.73
CA MET A 1 -2.28 0.81 8.85
C MET A 1 -0.78 0.96 8.61
N GLY A 2 -0.33 1.95 7.82
CA GLY A 2 1.10 2.12 7.56
C GLY A 2 1.66 1.10 6.56
N LEU A 3 0.85 0.70 5.57
CA LEU A 3 1.21 -0.31 4.57
C LEU A 3 1.75 0.31 3.27
N ILE A 4 1.49 1.59 3.02
CA ILE A 4 2.04 2.31 1.87
C ILE A 4 3.34 2.98 2.35
N TYR A 5 4.46 2.61 1.73
CA TYR A 5 5.78 3.17 2.04
C TYR A 5 6.07 4.39 1.19
N ASP A 6 5.70 4.35 -0.09
CA ASP A 6 5.89 5.47 -1.00
C ASP A 6 4.82 5.51 -2.10
N ALA A 7 4.62 6.68 -2.67
CA ALA A 7 3.81 6.93 -3.86
C ALA A 7 4.47 8.02 -4.70
N ILE A 8 5.09 7.59 -5.80
CA ILE A 8 5.89 8.44 -6.68
C ILE A 8 5.08 8.74 -7.93
N VAL A 9 5.05 10.01 -8.34
CA VAL A 9 4.38 10.46 -9.56
C VAL A 9 5.41 11.07 -10.49
N ASP A 10 5.45 10.62 -11.74
CA ASP A 10 6.36 11.15 -12.76
C ASP A 10 5.75 12.33 -13.54
N GLU A 11 6.53 12.91 -14.47
CA GLU A 11 6.11 14.04 -15.30
C GLU A 11 4.95 13.69 -16.26
N ALA A 12 4.70 12.41 -16.53
CA ALA A 12 3.61 11.90 -17.36
C ALA A 12 2.39 11.46 -16.52
N CYS A 13 2.37 11.80 -15.23
CA CYS A 13 1.36 11.40 -14.26
C CYS A 13 1.25 9.88 -14.05
N ASN A 14 2.27 9.10 -14.39
CA ASN A 14 2.31 7.69 -14.02
C ASN A 14 2.60 7.57 -12.51
N VAL A 15 1.95 6.62 -11.85
CA VAL A 15 2.04 6.44 -10.41
C VAL A 15 2.71 5.12 -10.07
N HIS A 16 3.80 5.19 -9.32
CA HIS A 16 4.43 4.03 -8.73
C HIS A 16 4.17 3.99 -7.22
N VAL A 17 3.41 2.99 -6.77
CA VAL A 17 3.08 2.78 -5.35
C VAL A 17 3.97 1.68 -4.80
N VAL A 18 4.80 2.00 -3.80
CA VAL A 18 5.59 1.03 -3.05
C VAL A 18 4.85 0.73 -1.76
N MET A 19 4.46 -0.52 -1.57
CA MET A 19 3.71 -0.95 -0.40
C MET A 19 4.22 -2.27 0.18
N THR A 20 3.78 -2.60 1.39
CA THR A 20 4.04 -3.87 2.04
C THR A 20 2.74 -4.48 2.57
N LEU A 21 2.81 -5.70 3.09
CA LEU A 21 1.69 -6.40 3.72
C LEU A 21 2.12 -7.00 5.06
N SER A 22 1.15 -7.25 5.93
CA SER A 22 1.41 -7.79 7.28
C SER A 22 1.93 -9.24 7.29
N THR A 23 1.71 -10.00 6.21
CA THR A 23 2.12 -11.41 6.10
C THR A 23 2.49 -11.77 4.66
N GLN A 24 3.56 -12.54 4.50
CA GLN A 24 4.01 -13.06 3.20
C GLN A 24 3.27 -14.36 2.85
N GLY A 25 2.97 -14.55 1.56
CA GLY A 25 2.46 -15.83 1.03
C GLY A 25 0.94 -16.03 1.10
N CYS A 26 0.17 -15.05 1.60
CA CYS A 26 -1.30 -15.12 1.54
C CYS A 26 -1.81 -14.76 0.13
N PRO A 27 -2.61 -15.60 -0.56
CA PRO A 27 -3.08 -15.32 -1.92
C PRO A 27 -3.85 -13.99 -2.05
N LEU A 28 -4.35 -13.46 -0.94
CA LEU A 28 -4.96 -12.13 -0.83
C LEU A 28 -4.04 -11.00 -1.29
N HIS A 29 -2.71 -11.17 -1.27
CA HIS A 29 -1.77 -10.12 -1.68
C HIS A 29 -1.99 -9.64 -3.12
N GLN A 30 -2.35 -10.56 -4.04
CA GLN A 30 -2.61 -10.18 -5.43
C GLN A 30 -3.86 -9.32 -5.54
N MET A 31 -4.92 -9.68 -4.81
CA MET A 31 -6.17 -8.90 -4.81
C MET A 31 -5.97 -7.52 -4.17
N ILE A 32 -5.22 -7.43 -3.07
CA ILE A 32 -4.92 -6.13 -2.44
C ILE A 32 -4.10 -5.25 -3.39
N LYS A 33 -3.05 -5.80 -4.03
CA LYS A 33 -2.26 -5.09 -5.04
C LYS A 33 -3.15 -4.54 -6.16
N GLN A 34 -4.06 -5.38 -6.67
CA GLN A 34 -5.02 -4.97 -7.70
C GLN A 34 -5.95 -3.86 -7.22
N TRP A 35 -6.57 -3.99 -6.04
CA TRP A 35 -7.48 -2.97 -5.51
C TRP A 35 -6.81 -1.62 -5.26
N VAL A 36 -5.54 -1.63 -4.85
CA VAL A 36 -4.75 -0.41 -4.72
C VAL A 36 -4.55 0.23 -6.10
N GLY A 37 -4.17 -0.54 -7.12
CA GLY A 37 -4.05 -0.05 -8.49
C GLY A 37 -5.34 0.57 -9.00
N GLU A 38 -6.44 -0.18 -8.94
CA GLU A 38 -7.77 0.27 -9.35
C GLU A 38 -8.27 1.50 -8.59
N ALA A 39 -7.87 1.67 -7.32
CA ALA A 39 -8.22 2.85 -6.54
C ALA A 39 -7.49 4.10 -7.03
N VAL A 40 -6.21 3.97 -7.40
CA VAL A 40 -5.40 5.07 -7.93
C VAL A 40 -5.84 5.42 -9.35
N GLU A 41 -6.15 4.43 -10.19
CA GLU A 41 -6.64 4.64 -11.57
C GLU A 41 -7.96 5.42 -11.65
N LYS A 42 -8.74 5.46 -10.56
CA LYS A 42 -9.99 6.25 -10.50
C LYS A 42 -9.75 7.75 -10.37
N LEU A 43 -8.52 8.17 -10.08
CA LEU A 43 -8.16 9.58 -9.96
C LEU A 43 -8.03 10.20 -11.36
N GLU A 44 -8.60 11.40 -11.53
CA GLU A 44 -8.56 12.09 -12.81
C GLU A 44 -7.12 12.52 -13.17
N GLY A 45 -6.71 12.27 -14.41
CA GLY A 45 -5.39 12.66 -14.93
C GLY A 45 -4.24 11.72 -14.57
N VAL A 46 -4.52 10.60 -13.89
CA VAL A 46 -3.53 9.54 -13.67
C VAL A 46 -3.21 8.80 -14.97
N GLY A 47 -1.92 8.58 -15.21
CA GLY A 47 -1.39 7.77 -16.31
C GLY A 47 -1.42 6.28 -15.97
N SER A 48 -0.33 5.56 -16.24
CA SER A 48 -0.21 4.16 -15.82
C SER A 48 0.00 4.07 -14.30
N VAL A 49 -0.53 3.00 -13.71
CA VAL A 49 -0.33 2.70 -12.28
C VAL A 49 0.44 1.40 -12.14
N GLU A 50 1.56 1.46 -11.43
CA GLU A 50 2.32 0.30 -11.00
C GLU A 50 2.30 0.20 -9.48
N VAL A 51 1.96 -0.98 -8.96
CA VAL A 51 1.97 -1.26 -7.52
C VAL A 51 3.01 -2.33 -7.23
N GLU A 52 4.05 -1.96 -6.50
CA GLU A 52 5.11 -2.86 -6.04
C GLU A 52 4.85 -3.29 -4.60
N VAL A 53 4.91 -4.59 -4.35
CA VAL A 53 4.84 -5.14 -2.98
C VAL A 53 6.24 -5.53 -2.55
N VAL A 54 6.80 -4.79 -1.60
CA VAL A 54 8.09 -5.05 -0.98
C VAL A 54 7.92 -5.68 0.40
N TRP A 55 8.90 -6.49 0.80
CA TRP A 55 8.93 -7.16 2.10
C TRP A 55 9.95 -6.55 3.06
N GLU A 56 10.79 -5.64 2.56
CA GLU A 56 11.80 -4.93 3.35
C GLU A 56 11.65 -3.41 3.18
N PRO A 57 11.61 -2.64 4.29
CA PRO A 57 11.58 -3.11 5.68
C PRO A 57 10.32 -3.92 6.00
N ALA A 58 10.43 -4.97 6.81
CA ALA A 58 9.27 -5.76 7.23
C ALA A 58 8.30 -4.92 8.08
N TRP A 59 7.00 -4.98 7.75
CA TRP A 59 5.98 -4.25 8.49
C TRP A 59 5.87 -4.72 9.94
N ASN A 60 5.70 -3.78 10.87
CA ASN A 60 5.31 -4.10 12.23
C ASN A 60 4.34 -3.05 12.79
N ILE A 61 3.64 -3.40 13.87
CA ILE A 61 2.57 -2.57 14.46
C ILE A 61 3.04 -1.17 14.88
N SER A 62 4.34 -0.96 15.12
CA SER A 62 4.86 0.38 15.47
C SER A 62 4.73 1.37 14.31
N MET A 63 4.67 0.88 13.06
CA MET A 63 4.47 1.68 11.84
C MET A 63 3.01 2.12 11.63
N ALA A 64 2.08 1.57 12.39
CA ALA A 64 0.67 1.96 12.31
C ALA A 64 0.42 3.29 13.05
N ASP A 65 -0.58 4.04 12.60
CA ASP A 65 -1.09 5.18 13.35
C ASP A 65 -1.69 4.74 14.70
N GLU A 66 -1.68 5.62 15.69
CA GLU A 66 -2.20 5.37 17.04
C GLU A 66 -3.67 4.90 17.04
N ASN A 67 -4.49 5.41 16.13
CA ASN A 67 -5.89 4.97 16.03
C ASN A 67 -6.00 3.50 15.58
N VAL A 68 -5.13 3.06 14.68
CA VAL A 68 -5.08 1.69 14.17
C VAL A 68 -4.51 0.76 15.22
N LYS A 69 -3.47 1.18 15.96
CA LYS A 69 -2.94 0.41 17.09
C LYS A 69 -4.03 0.10 18.12
N LYS A 70 -4.84 1.12 18.47
CA LYS A 70 -5.99 0.95 19.37
C LYS A 70 -7.03 -0.02 18.82
N ALA A 71 -7.39 0.11 17.54
CA ALA A 71 -8.40 -0.73 16.91
C ALA A 71 -7.97 -2.21 16.77
N LEU A 72 -6.69 -2.49 16.56
CA LEU A 72 -6.18 -3.85 16.34
C LEU A 72 -5.83 -4.61 17.62
N GLY A 73 -5.69 -3.94 18.76
CA GLY A 73 -5.30 -4.61 20.01
C GLY A 73 -5.22 -3.74 21.25
N GLY A 74 -5.78 -2.52 21.23
CA GLY A 74 -5.84 -1.67 22.41
C GLY A 74 -6.88 -2.19 23.40
N ARG A 75 -6.43 -2.80 24.49
CA ARG A 75 -7.08 -2.59 25.78
C ARG A 75 -6.71 -1.22 26.30
#